data_AF-A0AAD8T958-F1
#
_entry.id   AF-A0AAD8T958-F1
#
_cell.length_a   1.000
_cell.length_b   1.000
_cell.length_c   1.000
_cell.angle_alpha   90.00
_cell.angle_beta   90.00
_cell.angle_gamma   90.00
#
_symmetry.space_group_name_H-M   'P 1'
#
loop_
_entity.id
_entity.type
_entity.pdbx_description
1 polymer ?
#
loop_
_entity_poly.entity_id
_entity_poly.type
_entity_poly.pdbx_seq_one_letter_code
_entity_poly.pdbx_strand_id
1 'polypeptide(L)'
;MGQGTPGGMGKQGGAPGDRNKPGGDGDKKDKKFEPPAAPSRVGRKQRRQKGPEAAARLPHVAPLSKCRLRLLKLERVKDYLLMEEEFVAAQERLRPTEEKTEEDRSKVDDLRGTPMSVGSLEEIIDESHAIVSSSVGPEYYVRFIYQMQDSKLDPPK
;
A
#
# COMPACT_ATOMS: atom_id res chain seq x y z
N MET A 1 -51.96 30.92 5.16
CA MET A 1 -53.09 31.87 5.23
C MET A 1 -52.65 32.98 6.16
N GLY A 2 -52.45 34.24 5.80
CA GLY A 2 -52.71 35.00 4.59
C GLY A 2 -52.68 36.46 5.03
N GLN A 3 -51.55 37.15 4.82
CA GLN A 3 -51.49 38.61 4.80
C GLN A 3 -50.94 39.02 3.43
N GLY A 4 -51.64 39.96 2.81
CA GLY A 4 -51.73 40.17 1.37
C GLY A 4 -50.48 40.72 0.70
N THR A 5 -50.05 39.95 -0.29
CA THR A 5 -49.69 40.25 -1.70
C THR A 5 -49.25 41.63 -2.19
N PRO A 6 -48.45 41.65 -3.29
CA PRO A 6 -47.43 42.66 -3.57
C PRO A 6 -47.56 43.33 -4.97
N GLY A 7 -46.60 44.20 -5.27
CA GLY A 7 -45.88 44.18 -6.55
C GLY A 7 -46.43 45.08 -7.66
N GLY A 8 -45.79 46.24 -7.85
CA GLY A 8 -45.96 47.10 -9.03
C GLY A 8 -44.63 47.42 -9.72
N MET A 9 -44.66 47.36 -11.07
CA MET A 9 -43.77 47.95 -12.10
C MET A 9 -42.24 47.72 -12.01
N GLY A 10 -41.48 47.47 -13.09
CA GLY A 10 -41.67 47.72 -14.51
C GLY A 10 -40.44 48.44 -15.09
N LYS A 11 -40.04 48.07 -16.33
CA LYS A 11 -39.22 48.77 -17.39
C LYS A 11 -38.20 47.82 -18.02
N GLN A 12 -38.30 47.34 -19.26
CA GLN A 12 -38.34 47.94 -20.63
C GLN A 12 -37.04 48.63 -21.12
N GLY A 13 -36.59 48.15 -22.29
CA GLY A 13 -35.70 48.78 -23.28
C GLY A 13 -34.71 47.75 -23.87
N GLY A 14 -34.58 47.48 -25.18
CA GLY A 14 -35.19 47.92 -26.44
C GLY A 14 -34.69 47.00 -27.59
N ALA A 15 -35.44 46.91 -28.69
CA ALA A 15 -35.23 46.09 -29.93
C ALA A 15 -34.11 46.66 -30.85
N PRO A 16 -33.83 46.21 -32.11
CA PRO A 16 -34.45 45.21 -33.02
C PRO A 16 -33.40 44.20 -33.61
N GLY A 17 -33.66 43.11 -34.32
CA GLY A 17 -34.68 42.71 -35.29
C GLY A 17 -33.96 42.29 -36.58
N ASP A 18 -33.95 41.00 -36.92
CA ASP A 18 -34.00 40.49 -38.31
C ASP A 18 -34.33 38.99 -38.29
N ARG A 19 -35.45 38.60 -38.88
CA ARG A 19 -35.95 37.21 -38.96
C ARG A 19 -36.37 36.94 -40.39
N ASN A 20 -35.71 35.98 -41.03
CA ASN A 20 -36.27 35.24 -42.15
C ASN A 20 -36.01 33.73 -41.95
N LYS A 21 -37.08 32.94 -41.86
CA LYS A 21 -37.15 31.45 -41.92
C LYS A 21 -37.49 31.06 -43.40
N PRO A 22 -37.58 29.79 -43.87
CA PRO A 22 -37.79 28.49 -43.18
C PRO A 22 -36.86 27.34 -43.73
N GLY A 23 -36.64 26.18 -43.10
CA GLY A 23 -37.54 25.01 -42.95
C GLY A 23 -36.84 23.74 -43.51
N GLY A 24 -37.10 22.55 -42.94
CA GLY A 24 -36.84 21.25 -43.62
C GLY A 24 -36.08 20.16 -42.84
N ASP A 25 -36.82 19.13 -42.44
CA ASP A 25 -36.46 17.78 -41.95
C ASP A 25 -35.22 17.06 -42.51
N GLY A 26 -34.64 16.14 -41.71
CA GLY A 26 -33.71 15.13 -42.23
C GLY A 26 -32.99 14.27 -41.18
N ASP A 27 -33.73 13.40 -40.49
CA ASP A 27 -33.24 12.33 -39.62
C ASP A 27 -32.42 11.29 -40.43
N LYS A 28 -31.10 11.15 -40.17
CA LYS A 28 -30.33 9.93 -40.46
C LYS A 28 -29.33 9.64 -39.35
N LYS A 29 -29.74 8.68 -38.52
CA LYS A 29 -28.99 8.02 -37.45
C LYS A 29 -27.82 7.22 -38.01
N ASP A 30 -26.59 7.64 -37.71
CA ASP A 30 -25.44 6.72 -37.63
C ASP A 30 -25.10 6.52 -36.15
N LYS A 31 -25.68 5.47 -35.56
CA LYS A 31 -25.26 4.96 -34.25
C LYS A 31 -23.91 4.25 -34.42
N LYS A 32 -22.82 5.00 -34.37
CA LYS A 32 -21.52 4.41 -34.02
C LYS A 32 -21.52 4.14 -32.52
N PHE A 33 -21.44 2.86 -32.19
CA PHE A 33 -21.23 2.35 -30.85
C PHE A 33 -19.92 2.92 -30.30
N GLU A 34 -20.01 3.92 -29.43
CA GLU A 34 -18.87 4.35 -28.63
C GLU A 34 -18.76 3.44 -27.39
N PRO A 35 -17.62 2.76 -27.17
CA PRO A 35 -17.39 2.08 -25.92
C PRO A 35 -17.36 3.12 -24.78
N PRO A 36 -17.94 2.82 -23.60
CA PRO A 36 -17.99 3.76 -22.49
C PRO A 36 -16.57 4.24 -22.14
N ALA A 37 -16.42 5.55 -22.01
CA ALA A 37 -15.14 6.19 -21.74
C ALA A 37 -14.43 5.50 -20.58
N ALA A 38 -13.17 5.08 -20.82
CA ALA A 38 -12.33 4.52 -19.77
C ALA A 38 -12.30 5.52 -18.60
N PRO A 39 -12.41 5.05 -17.34
CA PRO A 39 -12.47 5.93 -16.19
C PRO A 39 -11.25 6.85 -16.21
N SER A 40 -11.48 8.15 -16.00
CA SER A 40 -10.42 9.16 -15.94
C SER A 40 -9.45 8.75 -14.83
N ARG A 41 -8.37 8.07 -15.22
CA ARG A 41 -7.27 7.73 -14.32
C ARG A 41 -6.55 9.03 -14.05
N VAL A 42 -7.06 9.78 -13.07
CA VAL A 42 -6.34 10.88 -12.43
C VAL A 42 -5.00 10.30 -12.03
N GLY A 43 -3.98 10.67 -12.80
CA GLY A 43 -2.61 10.31 -12.57
C GLY A 43 -2.24 10.78 -11.19
N ARG A 44 -2.31 9.88 -10.21
CA ARG A 44 -1.60 10.00 -8.95
C ARG A 44 -0.15 10.05 -9.37
N LYS A 45 0.41 11.25 -9.56
CA LYS A 45 1.86 11.45 -9.55
C LYS A 45 2.31 10.70 -8.31
N GLN A 46 3.03 9.60 -8.50
CA GLN A 46 3.83 9.04 -7.43
C GLN A 46 4.68 10.20 -6.97
N ARG A 47 4.29 10.80 -5.84
CA ARG A 47 5.07 11.81 -5.17
C ARG A 47 6.33 11.05 -4.80
N ARG A 48 7.37 11.20 -5.62
CA ARG A 48 8.71 10.67 -5.32
C ARG A 48 8.90 10.94 -3.85
N GLN A 49 9.06 9.89 -3.05
CA GLN A 49 9.34 10.01 -1.63
C GLN A 49 10.50 10.98 -1.56
N LYS A 50 10.18 12.21 -1.14
CA LYS A 50 11.16 13.25 -0.98
C LYS A 50 12.05 12.67 0.12
N GLY A 51 13.32 12.48 -0.19
CA GLY A 51 14.24 11.64 0.60
C GLY A 51 14.31 12.03 2.08
N PRO A 52 15.22 11.44 2.86
CA PRO A 52 15.31 11.69 4.30
C PRO A 52 15.38 13.20 4.66
N GLU A 53 15.94 14.02 3.76
CA GLU A 53 15.98 15.48 3.86
C GLU A 53 14.58 16.16 3.96
N ALA A 54 13.52 15.53 3.46
CA ALA A 54 12.16 16.05 3.58
C ALA A 54 11.45 15.58 4.85
N ALA A 55 11.87 14.44 5.42
CA ALA A 55 11.40 13.99 6.72
C ALA A 55 11.99 14.86 7.85
N ALA A 56 13.21 15.37 7.67
CA ALA A 56 13.88 16.27 8.62
C ALA A 56 13.32 17.71 8.64
N ARG A 57 12.46 18.09 7.67
CA ARG A 57 11.90 19.45 7.62
C ARG A 57 10.69 19.55 8.53
N LEU A 58 10.82 20.36 9.58
CA LEU A 58 9.70 20.70 10.46
C LEU A 58 8.53 21.29 9.65
N PRO A 59 7.28 20.97 10.02
CA PRO A 59 6.11 21.53 9.36
C PRO A 59 6.08 23.06 9.56
N HIS A 60 5.61 23.78 8.53
CA HIS A 60 5.56 25.24 8.58
C HIS A 60 4.54 25.73 9.62
N VAL A 61 5.03 26.39 10.68
CA VAL A 61 4.18 26.95 11.74
C VAL A 61 3.88 28.41 11.47
N ALA A 62 2.62 28.70 11.12
CA ALA A 62 2.06 30.05 11.07
C ALA A 62 0.97 30.22 12.16
N PRO A 63 0.82 31.40 12.80
CA PRO A 63 1.51 32.67 12.56
C PRO A 63 2.94 32.72 13.12
N LEU A 64 3.79 33.55 12.52
CA LEU A 64 5.16 33.81 13.02
C LEU A 64 5.19 34.79 14.20
N SER A 65 4.09 35.49 14.47
CA SER A 65 3.98 36.36 15.65
C SER A 65 3.96 35.55 16.94
N LYS A 66 4.39 36.17 18.05
CA LYS A 66 4.28 35.57 19.39
C LYS A 66 2.80 35.49 19.76
N CYS A 67 2.22 34.30 19.65
CA CYS A 67 0.82 34.06 19.96
C CYS A 67 0.63 32.66 20.56
N ARG A 68 -0.43 32.48 21.35
CA ARG A 68 -0.75 31.19 21.99
C ARG A 68 -0.95 30.06 20.99
N LEU A 69 -1.47 30.36 19.79
CA LEU A 69 -1.65 29.38 18.72
C LEU A 69 -0.31 28.83 18.20
N ARG A 70 0.72 29.68 18.12
CA ARG A 70 2.07 29.25 17.73
C ARG A 70 2.66 28.29 18.78
N LEU A 71 2.48 28.60 20.06
CA LEU A 71 2.91 27.73 21.16
C LEU A 71 2.27 26.34 21.06
N LEU A 72 0.94 26.27 20.96
CA LEU A 72 0.20 25.00 20.84
C LEU A 72 0.62 24.18 19.60
N LYS A 73 0.94 24.85 18.49
CA LYS A 73 1.45 24.16 17.29
C LYS A 73 2.86 23.62 17.47
N LEU A 74 3.74 24.36 18.16
CA LEU A 74 5.10 23.91 18.46
C LEU A 74 5.11 22.77 19.49
N GLU A 75 4.23 22.80 20.49
CA GLU A 75 4.02 21.70 21.43
C GLU A 75 3.63 20.42 20.68
N ARG A 76 2.66 20.51 19.77
CA ARG A 76 2.27 19.37 18.93
C ARG A 76 3.42 18.82 18.08
N VAL A 77 4.26 19.69 17.52
CA VAL A 77 5.45 19.27 16.76
C VAL A 77 6.47 18.59 17.67
N LYS A 78 6.70 19.13 18.87
CA LYS A 78 7.58 18.54 19.88
C LYS A 78 7.10 17.14 20.28
N ASP A 79 5.79 16.96 20.50
CA ASP A 79 5.23 15.66 20.90
C ASP A 79 5.45 14.59 19.83
N TYR A 80 5.30 14.93 18.55
CA TYR A 80 5.60 14.00 17.46
C TYR A 80 7.09 13.64 17.38
N LEU A 81 7.99 14.62 17.54
CA LEU A 81 9.43 14.36 17.53
C LEU A 81 9.85 13.46 18.69
N LEU A 82 9.32 13.69 19.90
CA LEU A 82 9.58 12.83 21.05
C LEU A 82 9.09 11.40 20.82
N MET A 83 7.90 11.25 20.24
CA MET A 83 7.39 9.93 19.88
C MET A 83 8.26 9.22 18.83
N GLU A 84 8.76 9.95 17.83
CA GLU A 84 9.69 9.41 16.83
C GLU A 84 11.04 9.02 17.46
N GLU A 85 11.60 9.84 18.35
CA GLU A 85 12.84 9.54 19.08
C GLU A 85 12.71 8.27 19.93
N GLU A 86 11.63 8.15 20.70
CA GLU A 86 11.37 6.95 21.52
C GLU A 86 11.18 5.71 20.65
N PHE A 87 10.48 5.85 19.51
CA PHE A 87 10.27 4.75 18.57
C PHE A 87 11.58 4.26 17.96
N VAL A 88 12.44 5.18 17.50
CA VAL A 88 13.75 4.84 16.94
C VAL A 88 14.64 4.23 18.01
N ALA A 89 14.68 4.78 19.22
CA ALA A 89 15.47 4.22 20.32
C ALA A 89 15.01 2.81 20.74
N ALA A 90 13.70 2.55 20.71
CA ALA A 90 13.15 1.21 20.96
C ALA A 90 13.49 0.24 19.82
N GLN A 91 13.39 0.68 18.57
CA GLN A 91 13.74 -0.12 17.41
C GLN A 91 15.24 -0.44 17.37
N GLU A 92 16.12 0.51 17.68
CA GLU A 92 17.57 0.28 17.76
C GLU A 92 17.97 -0.71 18.85
N ARG A 93 17.16 -0.88 19.90
CA ARG A 93 17.37 -1.93 20.90
C ARG A 93 16.94 -3.32 20.41
N LEU A 94 15.93 -3.39 19.55
CA LEU A 94 15.39 -4.65 19.02
C LEU A 94 16.11 -5.11 17.75
N ARG A 95 16.58 -4.17 16.91
CA ARG A 95 17.32 -4.46 15.67
C ARG A 95 18.50 -5.41 15.86
N PRO A 96 19.34 -5.30 16.90
CA PRO A 96 20.45 -6.24 17.09
C PRO A 96 20.00 -7.69 17.28
N THR A 97 18.79 -7.92 17.81
CA THR A 97 18.25 -9.28 17.95
C THR A 97 17.63 -9.74 16.63
N GLU A 98 16.88 -8.87 15.94
CA GLU A 98 16.31 -9.18 14.63
C GLU A 98 17.39 -9.47 13.59
N GLU A 99 18.44 -8.65 13.55
CA GLU A 99 19.59 -8.78 12.65
C GLU A 99 20.35 -10.08 12.91
N LYS A 100 20.63 -10.44 14.18
CA LYS A 100 21.20 -11.76 14.51
C LYS A 100 20.32 -12.92 14.04
N THR A 101 19.00 -12.79 14.19
CA THR A 101 18.06 -13.83 13.78
C THR A 101 18.00 -13.95 12.26
N GLU A 102 18.11 -12.83 11.55
CA GLU A 102 18.15 -12.76 10.09
C GLU A 102 19.46 -13.31 9.52
N GLU A 103 20.60 -12.98 10.15
CA GLU A 103 21.91 -13.57 9.85
C GLU A 103 21.92 -15.09 10.07
N ASP A 104 21.30 -15.57 11.15
CA ASP A 104 21.21 -17.00 11.40
C ASP A 104 20.29 -17.69 10.38
N ARG A 105 19.21 -17.02 9.96
CA ARG A 105 18.36 -17.49 8.85
C ARG A 105 19.11 -17.53 7.52
N SER A 106 19.92 -16.52 7.21
CA SER A 106 20.66 -16.49 5.95
C SER A 106 21.72 -17.58 5.91
N LYS A 107 22.45 -17.83 7.02
CA LYS A 107 23.39 -18.95 7.13
C LYS A 107 22.71 -20.30 6.92
N VAL A 108 21.49 -20.48 7.45
CA VAL A 108 20.72 -21.71 7.21
C VAL A 108 20.32 -21.86 5.75
N ASP A 109 19.97 -20.75 5.08
CA ASP A 109 19.60 -20.77 3.66
C ASP A 109 20.82 -21.06 2.76
N ASP A 110 21.98 -20.51 3.10
CA ASP A 110 23.26 -20.83 2.43
C ASP A 110 23.62 -22.31 2.56
N LEU A 111 23.41 -22.91 3.74
CA LEU A 111 23.63 -24.35 3.97
C LEU A 111 22.61 -25.23 3.22
N ARG A 112 21.37 -24.76 3.08
CA ARG A 112 20.30 -25.45 2.34
C ARG A 112 20.59 -25.47 0.84
N GLY A 113 21.17 -24.39 0.32
CA GLY A 113 21.56 -24.27 -1.07
C GLY A 113 20.37 -24.25 -2.04
N THR A 114 20.68 -23.96 -3.30
CA THR A 114 19.71 -23.96 -4.41
C THR A 114 20.36 -24.71 -5.57
N PRO A 115 19.73 -25.76 -6.15
CA PRO A 115 18.32 -26.16 -6.05
C PRO A 115 18.01 -27.14 -4.90
N MET A 116 16.82 -27.03 -4.31
CA MET A 116 16.30 -28.02 -3.37
C MET A 116 15.66 -29.18 -4.13
N SER A 117 16.12 -30.41 -3.87
CA SER A 117 15.47 -31.63 -4.37
C SER A 117 14.39 -32.10 -3.40
N VAL A 118 13.28 -32.62 -3.94
CA VAL A 118 12.15 -33.13 -3.16
C VAL A 118 12.14 -34.66 -3.23
N GLY A 119 12.03 -35.31 -2.08
CA GLY A 119 11.91 -36.76 -1.93
C GLY A 119 10.81 -37.15 -0.95
N SER A 120 10.49 -38.44 -0.87
CA SER A 120 9.55 -39.00 0.11
C SER A 120 10.31 -39.57 1.29
N LEU A 121 9.81 -39.35 2.51
CA LEU A 121 10.32 -40.01 3.71
C LEU A 121 9.76 -41.44 3.74
N GLU A 122 10.62 -42.43 3.95
CA GLU A 122 10.20 -43.83 4.07
C GLU A 122 10.22 -44.28 5.53
N GLU A 123 11.41 -44.27 6.14
CA GLU A 123 11.60 -44.77 7.50
C GLU A 123 12.51 -43.82 8.28
N ILE A 124 12.11 -43.53 9.52
CA ILE A 124 12.95 -42.85 10.51
C ILE A 124 13.66 -43.95 11.29
N ILE A 125 14.98 -44.02 11.16
CA ILE A 125 15.79 -45.04 11.82
C ILE A 125 16.10 -44.60 13.25
N ASP A 126 16.61 -43.37 13.39
CA ASP A 126 17.00 -42.75 14.65
C ASP A 126 16.45 -41.31 14.74
N GLU A 127 16.59 -40.66 15.90
CA GLU A 127 16.19 -39.26 16.12
C GLU A 127 16.89 -38.24 15.19
N SER A 128 17.99 -38.62 14.54
CA SER A 128 18.75 -37.74 13.65
C SER A 128 18.94 -38.26 12.22
N HIS A 129 18.44 -39.45 11.89
CA HIS A 129 18.65 -40.08 10.58
C HIS A 129 17.38 -40.71 10.02
N ALA A 130 17.19 -40.56 8.71
CA ALA A 130 16.08 -41.17 8.00
C ALA A 130 16.49 -41.63 6.59
N ILE A 131 15.72 -42.58 6.07
CA ILE A 131 15.78 -43.01 4.68
C ILE A 131 14.79 -42.15 3.88
N VAL A 132 15.32 -41.52 2.82
CA VAL A 132 14.54 -40.72 1.88
C VAL A 132 14.69 -41.30 0.49
N SER A 133 13.58 -41.59 -0.19
CA SER A 133 13.59 -41.93 -1.61
C SER A 133 13.47 -40.69 -2.48
N SER A 134 14.41 -40.53 -3.40
CA SER A 134 14.30 -39.54 -4.47
C SER A 134 13.30 -40.02 -5.51
N SER A 135 12.65 -39.10 -6.22
CA SER A 135 11.74 -39.40 -7.33
C SER A 135 12.32 -40.33 -8.41
N VAL A 136 13.64 -40.48 -8.46
CA VAL A 136 14.36 -41.32 -9.43
C VAL A 136 14.71 -42.72 -8.88
N GLY A 137 14.26 -43.06 -7.66
CA GLY A 137 14.34 -44.42 -7.10
C GLY A 137 15.52 -44.78 -6.18
N PRO A 138 16.69 -44.10 -6.16
CA PRO A 138 17.70 -44.42 -5.15
C PRO A 138 17.24 -43.89 -3.77
N GLU A 139 17.35 -44.77 -2.79
CA GLU A 139 17.17 -44.49 -1.36
C GLU A 139 18.47 -43.90 -0.80
N TYR A 140 18.34 -42.80 -0.05
CA TYR A 140 19.48 -42.14 0.59
C TYR A 140 19.29 -42.14 2.11
N TYR A 141 20.33 -42.57 2.82
CA TYR A 141 20.45 -42.37 4.26
C TYR A 141 20.91 -40.93 4.51
N VAL A 142 20.00 -40.09 5.01
CA VAL A 142 20.24 -38.66 5.19
C VAL A 142 20.08 -38.29 6.66
N ARG A 143 20.96 -37.40 7.14
CA ARG A 143 20.89 -36.83 8.48
C ARG A 143 19.97 -35.60 8.49
N PHE A 144 19.12 -35.49 9.51
CA PHE A 144 18.39 -34.27 9.80
C PHE A 144 19.37 -33.17 10.26
N ILE A 145 19.43 -32.07 9.52
CA ILE A 145 20.35 -30.96 9.79
C ILE A 145 19.76 -29.98 10.82
N TYR A 146 18.43 -29.83 10.81
CA TYR A 146 17.70 -29.03 11.81
C TYR A 146 16.42 -29.76 12.22
N GLN A 147 16.05 -29.65 13.49
CA GLN A 147 14.81 -30.19 14.03
C GLN A 147 13.63 -29.45 13.38
N MET A 148 13.08 -30.04 12.32
CA MET A 148 11.77 -29.67 11.81
C MET A 148 10.80 -29.90 12.96
N GLN A 149 10.05 -28.87 13.36
CA GLN A 149 9.13 -28.95 14.49
C GLN A 149 8.21 -30.18 14.32
N ASP A 150 8.38 -31.17 15.20
CA ASP A 150 8.08 -32.63 15.09
C ASP A 150 6.63 -33.05 14.71
N SER A 151 5.76 -32.13 14.35
CA SER A 151 4.31 -32.38 14.19
C SER A 151 3.85 -32.73 12.76
N LYS A 152 4.76 -32.92 11.80
CA LYS A 152 4.37 -33.05 10.37
C LYS A 152 5.06 -34.15 9.55
N LEU A 153 5.97 -34.95 10.13
CA LEU A 153 6.53 -36.11 9.43
C LEU A 153 5.76 -37.37 9.85
N ASP A 154 4.57 -37.57 9.27
CA ASP A 154 3.93 -38.89 9.26
C ASP A 154 4.22 -39.55 7.91
N PRO A 155 4.65 -40.82 7.87
CA PRO A 155 4.82 -41.55 6.62
C PRO A 155 3.47 -41.73 5.92
N PRO A 156 3.44 -41.74 4.57
CA PRO A 156 2.23 -42.05 3.83
C PRO A 156 1.76 -43.47 4.19
N LYS A 157 0.53 -43.57 4.71
CA LYS A 157 -0.16 -44.84 4.97
C LYS A 157 -0.35 -45.67 3.71
#